data_AF-A0A9X8YND0-F1
#
_entry.id   AF-A0A9X8YND0-F1
#
_cell.length_a   1.000
_cell.length_b   1.000
_cell.length_c   1.000
_cell.angle_alpha   90.00
_cell.angle_beta   90.00
_cell.angle_gamma   90.00
#
_symmetry.space_group_name_H-M   'P 1'
#
loop_
_entity.id
_entity.type
_entity.pdbx_description
1 polymer ?
#
loop_
_entity_poly.entity_id
_entity_poly.type
_entity_poly.pdbx_seq_one_letter_code
_entity_poly.pdbx_strand_id
1 'polypeptide(L)' 'AARHEGSTIIHVATGITHIGPTSPAAQQLSHLAEVLHQALPDVAWHNNIASANWRKLAVNCVINPLTALYGCRN' A
#
# COMPACT_ATOMS: atom_id res chain seq x y z
N ALA A 1 0.30 9.19 0.59
CA ALA A 1 -0.62 9.34 -0.57
C ALA A 1 -0.15 10.51 -1.43
N ALA A 2 -0.34 10.43 -2.75
CA ALA A 2 0.02 11.50 -3.67
C ALA A 2 -1.18 11.91 -4.52
N ARG A 3 -1.27 13.19 -4.86
CA ARG A 3 -2.25 13.74 -5.80
C ARG A 3 -1.53 14.19 -7.06
N HIS A 4 -2.11 13.91 -8.22
CA HIS A 4 -1.63 14.39 -9.51
C HIS A 4 -2.35 15.69 -9.88
N GLU A 5 -1.58 16.72 -10.24
CA GLU A 5 -2.07 17.99 -10.78
C GLU A 5 -1.32 18.31 -12.07
N GLY A 6 -1.86 17.89 -13.21
CA GLY A 6 -1.16 17.98 -14.50
C GLY A 6 0.14 17.15 -14.47
N SER A 7 1.27 17.82 -14.67
CA SER A 7 2.62 17.22 -14.58
C SER A 7 3.22 17.25 -13.17
N THR A 8 2.51 17.77 -12.18
CA THR A 8 2.99 17.90 -10.80
C THR A 8 2.49 16.77 -9.92
N ILE A 9 3.37 16.21 -9.09
CA ILE A 9 3.03 15.23 -8.05
C ILE A 9 3.14 15.91 -6.70
N ILE A 10 2.03 15.93 -5.95
CA ILE A 10 1.97 16.53 -4.61
C ILE A 10 1.85 15.41 -3.59
N HIS A 11 2.77 15.37 -2.62
CA HIS A 11 2.64 14.49 -1.46
C HIS A 11 1.57 15.06 -0.50
N VAL A 12 0.44 14.36 -0.36
CA VAL A 12 -0.75 14.89 0.35
C VAL A 12 -0.99 14.26 1.72
N ALA A 13 -0.37 13.12 2.02
CA ALA A 13 -0.50 12.48 3.33
C ALA A 13 0.63 11.49 3.59
N THR A 14 1.09 11.42 4.83
CA THR A 14 1.97 10.35 5.31
C THR A 14 1.21 9.04 5.49
N GLY A 15 1.94 7.93 5.60
CA GLY A 15 1.37 6.61 5.83
C GLY A 15 2.44 5.53 5.94
N ILE A 16 2.02 4.31 6.23
CA ILE A 16 2.91 3.16 6.35
C ILE A 16 2.90 2.36 5.05
N THR A 17 4.07 2.07 4.52
CA THR A 17 4.27 1.11 3.43
C THR A 17 4.41 -0.30 4.01
N HIS A 18 3.51 -1.20 3.64
CA HIS A 18 3.59 -2.60 4.05
C HIS A 18 4.22 -3.44 2.94
N ILE A 19 5.25 -4.22 3.27
CA ILE A 19 5.91 -5.14 2.34
C ILE A 19 6.12 -6.50 2.99
N GLY A 20 6.38 -7.52 2.18
CA GLY A 20 6.70 -8.85 2.65
C GLY A 20 6.94 -9.81 1.49
N PRO A 21 7.32 -11.07 1.79
CA PRO A 21 7.75 -12.02 0.78
C PRO A 21 6.54 -12.61 0.05
N THR A 22 6.68 -12.81 -1.27
CA THR A 22 5.71 -13.54 -2.10
C THR A 22 6.13 -14.99 -2.38
N SER A 23 7.33 -15.36 -1.95
CA SER A 23 7.89 -16.71 -2.03
C SER A 23 8.81 -16.98 -0.83
N PRO A 24 9.10 -18.24 -0.49
CA PRO A 24 10.02 -18.57 0.60
C PRO A 24 11.41 -17.94 0.42
N ALA A 25 11.94 -17.90 -0.81
CA ALA A 25 13.25 -17.29 -1.09
C ALA A 25 13.27 -15.78 -0.80
N ALA A 26 12.16 -15.08 -1.02
CA ALA A 26 12.05 -13.64 -0.77
C ALA A 26 12.06 -13.30 0.73
N GLN A 27 11.91 -14.28 1.64
CA GLN A 27 11.92 -14.04 3.08
C GLN A 27 13.27 -13.47 3.57
N GLN A 28 14.35 -13.76 2.84
CA GLN A 28 15.70 -13.26 3.10
C GLN A 28 15.88 -11.77 2.76
N LEU A 29 14.90 -11.17 2.07
CA LEU A 29 14.92 -9.78 1.63
C LEU A 29 14.31 -8.82 2.66
N SER A 30 14.10 -9.24 3.91
CA SER A 30 13.52 -8.40 4.96
C SER A 30 14.29 -7.10 5.22
N HIS A 31 15.60 -7.11 4.99
CA HIS A 31 16.48 -5.92 5.09
C HIS A 31 16.04 -4.76 4.18
N LEU A 32 15.30 -5.02 3.10
CA LEU A 32 14.74 -3.98 2.25
C LEU A 32 13.79 -3.05 3.03
N ALA A 33 13.14 -3.55 4.07
CA ALA A 33 12.26 -2.73 4.90
C ALA A 33 13.03 -1.59 5.58
N GLU A 34 14.23 -1.86 6.09
CA GLU A 34 15.07 -0.85 6.74
C GLU A 34 15.59 0.18 5.75
N VAL A 35 16.08 -0.27 4.59
CA VAL A 35 16.57 0.60 3.51
C VAL A 35 15.46 1.54 3.04
N LEU A 36 14.25 1.01 2.82
CA LEU A 36 13.11 1.81 2.39
C LEU A 36 12.59 2.73 3.50
N HIS A 37 12.67 2.30 4.77
CA HIS A 37 12.28 3.13 5.91
C HIS A 37 13.16 4.38 6.03
N GLN A 38 14.45 4.26 5.75
CA GLN A 38 15.37 5.41 5.74
C GLN A 38 15.06 6.40 4.61
N ALA A 39 14.57 5.92 3.46
CA ALA A 39 14.26 6.75 2.31
C ALA A 39 12.88 7.42 2.41
N LEU A 40 11.85 6.67 2.84
CA LEU A 40 10.48 7.14 2.97
C LEU A 40 9.76 6.41 4.12
N PRO A 41 9.86 6.94 5.35
CA PRO A 41 9.18 6.35 6.50
C PRO A 41 7.65 6.57 6.41
N ASP A 42 6.82 5.64 6.88
CA ASP A 42 7.16 4.41 7.62
C ASP A 42 7.11 3.16 6.74
N VAL A 43 7.87 2.11 7.09
CA VAL A 43 7.87 0.82 6.37
C VAL A 43 7.76 -0.32 7.37
N ALA A 44 6.86 -1.27 7.11
CA ALA A 44 6.65 -2.44 7.94
C ALA A 44 6.75 -3.74 7.12
N TRP A 45 7.62 -4.64 7.56
CA TRP A 45 7.76 -5.98 7.01
C TRP A 45 6.74 -6.95 7.61
N HIS A 46 6.11 -7.76 6.77
CA HIS A 46 5.19 -8.83 7.15
C HIS A 46 5.67 -10.15 6.59
N ASN A 47 5.97 -11.14 7.45
CA ASN A 47 6.26 -12.51 6.99
C ASN A 47 5.09 -13.13 6.22
N ASN A 48 3.87 -12.66 6.49
CA ASN A 48 2.69 -12.97 5.72
C ASN A 48 2.00 -11.68 5.23
N ILE A 49 2.46 -11.14 4.11
CA ILE A 49 1.89 -9.94 3.50
C ILE A 49 0.46 -10.14 2.98
N ALA A 50 0.03 -11.40 2.77
CA ALA A 50 -1.28 -11.70 2.22
C ALA A 50 -2.41 -11.17 3.12
N SER A 51 -2.25 -11.19 4.44
CA SER A 51 -3.27 -10.65 5.36
C SER A 51 -3.52 -9.15 5.14
N ALA A 52 -2.46 -8.35 5.01
CA ALA A 52 -2.59 -6.92 4.74
C ALA A 52 -3.20 -6.66 3.36
N ASN A 53 -2.79 -7.43 2.35
CA ASN A 53 -3.31 -7.33 0.99
C ASN A 53 -4.80 -7.66 0.93
N TRP A 54 -5.23 -8.78 1.54
CA TRP A 54 -6.62 -9.21 1.55
C TRP A 54 -7.52 -8.24 2.29
N ARG A 55 -7.06 -7.65 3.41
CA ARG A 55 -7.82 -6.62 4.11
C ARG A 55 -8.09 -5.40 3.20
N LYS A 56 -7.06 -4.92 2.50
CA LYS A 56 -7.20 -3.78 1.58
C LYS A 56 -8.07 -4.13 0.37
N LEU A 57 -7.90 -5.33 -0.18
CA LEU A 57 -8.69 -5.81 -1.30
C LEU A 57 -10.17 -5.96 -0.92
N ALA A 58 -10.48 -6.55 0.23
CA ALA A 58 -11.86 -6.76 0.68
C ALA A 58 -12.64 -5.44 0.76
N VAL A 59 -12.03 -4.39 1.34
CA VAL A 59 -12.63 -3.05 1.38
C VAL A 59 -12.79 -2.47 -0.02
N ASN A 60 -11.74 -2.53 -0.85
CA ASN A 60 -11.76 -1.98 -2.20
C ASN A 60 -12.77 -2.68 -3.12
N CYS A 61 -12.99 -3.99 -2.96
CA CYS A 61 -13.96 -4.76 -3.74
C CYS A 61 -15.42 -4.36 -3.47
N VAL A 62 -15.70 -3.72 -2.33
CA VAL A 62 -17.03 -3.22 -2.01
C VAL A 62 -17.15 -1.75 -2.38
N ILE A 63 -16.24 -0.92 -1.88
CA ILE A 63 -16.37 0.54 -2.01
C ILE A 63 -16.17 0.99 -3.47
N ASN A 64 -15.15 0.48 -4.17
CA ASN A 64 -14.85 0.97 -5.52
C ASN A 64 -15.98 0.63 -6.53
N PRO A 65 -16.54 -0.59 -6.57
CA PRO A 65 -17.65 -0.88 -7.47
C PRO A 65 -18.94 -0.12 -7.11
N LEU A 66 -19.29 0.00 -5.83
CA LEU A 66 -20.52 0.68 -5.42
C LEU A 66 -20.44 2.19 -5.71
N THR A 67 -19.31 2.84 -5.40
CA THR A 67 -19.12 4.27 -5.71
C THR A 67 -19.17 4.53 -7.22
N ALA A 68 -18.60 3.64 -8.04
CA ALA A 68 -18.70 3.71 -9.49
C ALA A 68 -20.14 3.51 -9.99
N LEU A 69 -20.88 2.53 -9.45
CA LEU A 69 -22.25 2.21 -9.85
C LEU A 69 -23.24 3.33 -9.50
N TYR A 70 -23.11 3.92 -8.32
CA TYR A 70 -24.04 4.93 -7.82
C TYR A 70 -23.59 6.38 -8.07
N GLY A 71 -22.39 6.59 -8.62
CA GLY A 71 -21.85 7.94 -8.87
C GLY A 71 -21.70 8.76 -7.59
N CYS A 72 -21.40 8.12 -6.46
CA CYS A 72 -21.27 8.76 -5.16
C CYS A 72 -19.82 8.84 -4.69
N ARG A 73 -19.56 9.71 -3.73
CA ARG A 73 -18.23 9.84 -3.12
C ARG A 73 -17.96 8.66 -2.18
N ASN A 74 -16.71 8.22 -2.13
CA ASN A 74 -16.14 7.46 -1.02
C ASN A 74 -15.99 8.39 0.19
#